data_AF-A0A8B5WD31-F1
#
_entry.id   AF-A0A8B5WD31-F1
#
_cell.length_a   1.000
_cell.length_b   1.000
_cell.length_c   1.000
_cell.angle_alpha   90.00
_cell.angle_beta   90.00
_cell.angle_gamma   90.00
#
_symmetry.space_group_name_H-M   'P 1'
#
loop_
_entity.id
_entity.type
_entity.pdbx_description
1 polymer ?
#
loop_
_entity_poly.entity_id
_entity_poly.type
_entity_poly.pdbx_seq_one_letter_code
_entity_poly.pdbx_strand_id
1 'polypeptide(L)' 'MPRLADEITRRRTFAIISHPDAGKTTLTEKFLLFGGAIQLAGSVKSRKASRHATSDW' A
#
# COMPACT_ATOMS: atom_id res chain seq x y z
N MET A 1 -29.64 -3.79 8.85
CA MET A 1 -28.38 -4.49 9.16
C MET A 1 -27.90 -5.18 7.90
N PRO A 2 -26.67 -4.92 7.43
CA PRO A 2 -26.14 -5.65 6.28
C PRO A 2 -26.06 -7.14 6.59
N ARG A 3 -26.38 -8.01 5.62
CA ARG A 3 -26.32 -9.46 5.83
C ARG A 3 -24.88 -9.92 5.81
N LEU A 4 -24.55 -10.96 6.58
CA LEU A 4 -23.20 -11.52 6.65
C LEU A 4 -22.63 -11.88 5.26
N ALA A 5 -23.46 -12.39 4.35
CA ALA A 5 -23.04 -12.71 2.99
C ALA A 5 -22.61 -11.45 2.19
N ASP A 6 -23.33 -10.34 2.36
CA ASP A 6 -23.03 -9.07 1.68
C ASP A 6 -21.67 -8.51 2.17
N GLU A 7 -21.42 -8.66 3.47
CA GLU A 7 -20.16 -8.30 4.13
C GLU A 7 -18.96 -9.11 3.62
N ILE A 8 -19.12 -10.42 3.46
CA ILE A 8 -18.05 -11.29 2.95
C ILE A 8 -17.72 -10.93 1.49
N THR A 9 -18.76 -10.74 0.68
CA THR A 9 -18.63 -10.54 -0.77
C THR A 9 -17.87 -9.25 -1.14
N ARG A 10 -17.94 -8.22 -0.29
CA ARG A 10 -17.27 -6.92 -0.52
C ARG A 10 -15.80 -6.86 -0.09
N ARG A 11 -15.29 -7.83 0.67
CA ARG A 11 -13.88 -7.83 1.12
C ARG A 11 -12.93 -8.28 0.01
N ARG A 12 -11.77 -7.64 -0.08
CA ARG A 12 -10.66 -8.03 -0.96
C ARG A 12 -9.37 -8.00 -0.15
N THR A 13 -8.72 -9.16 0.00
CA THR A 13 -7.46 -9.32 0.74
C THR A 13 -6.41 -9.84 -0.23
N PHE A 14 -5.31 -9.12 -0.38
CA PHE A 14 -4.26 -9.46 -1.33
C PHE A 14 -2.89 -8.94 -0.87
N ALA A 15 -1.83 -9.41 -1.53
CA ALA A 15 -0.47 -8.95 -1.34
C ALA A 15 0.16 -8.59 -2.69
N ILE A 16 1.16 -7.68 -2.67
CA ILE A 16 1.96 -7.34 -3.85
C ILE A 16 3.32 -8.00 -3.69
N ILE A 17 3.68 -8.91 -4.60
CA ILE A 17 4.96 -9.61 -4.65
C ILE A 17 5.67 -9.20 -5.93
N SER A 18 6.93 -8.77 -5.83
CA SER A 18 7.72 -8.35 -6.98
C SER A 18 9.22 -8.49 -6.70
N HIS A 19 10.01 -8.46 -7.76
CA HIS A 19 11.47 -8.31 -7.68
C HIS A 19 11.84 -6.96 -7.01
N PRO A 20 13.05 -6.82 -6.41
CA PRO A 20 13.59 -5.53 -6.00
C PRO A 20 13.41 -4.44 -7.07
N ASP A 21 13.11 -3.23 -6.63
CA ASP A 21 12.95 -2.01 -7.45
C ASP A 21 11.86 -2.01 -8.53
N ALA A 22 11.06 -3.08 -8.66
CA ALA A 22 9.90 -3.16 -9.57
C ALA A 22 8.74 -2.20 -9.21
N GLY A 23 8.89 -1.36 -8.17
CA GLY A 23 7.93 -0.32 -7.85
C GLY A 23 6.78 -0.73 -6.94
N LYS A 24 6.86 -1.86 -6.21
CA LYS A 24 5.80 -2.32 -5.28
C LYS A 24 5.33 -1.20 -4.34
N THR A 25 6.27 -0.42 -3.80
CA THR A 25 6.01 0.63 -2.82
C THR A 25 5.26 1.80 -3.47
N THR A 26 5.65 2.19 -4.69
CA THR A 26 4.96 3.21 -5.48
C THR A 26 3.52 2.79 -5.80
N LEU A 27 3.31 1.51 -6.12
CA LEU A 27 1.97 0.98 -6.39
C LEU A 27 1.12 0.97 -5.12
N THR A 28 1.68 0.57 -3.97
CA THR A 28 1.00 0.64 -2.66
C THR A 28 0.56 2.06 -2.31
N GLU A 29 1.40 3.07 -2.53
CA GLU A 29 1.06 4.48 -2.29
C GLU A 29 -0.17 4.92 -3.10
N LYS A 30 -0.23 4.56 -4.39
CA LYS A 30 -1.35 4.90 -5.26
C LYS A 30 -2.65 4.21 -4.81
N PHE A 31 -2.60 2.92 -4.47
CA PHE A 31 -3.78 2.22 -3.94
C PHE A 31 -4.33 2.88 -2.68
N LEU A 32 -3.45 3.27 -1.75
CA LEU A 32 -3.85 3.94 -0.52
C LEU A 32 -4.46 5.32 -0.80
N LEU A 33 -3.90 6.08 -1.74
CA LEU A 33 -4.46 7.36 -2.15
C LEU A 33 -5.86 7.21 -2.75
N PHE A 34 -6.04 6.26 -3.68
CA PHE A 34 -7.35 5.99 -4.30
C PHE A 34 -8.37 5.45 -3.30
N GLY A 35 -7.93 4.73 -2.27
CA GLY A 35 -8.76 4.28 -1.15
C GLY A 35 -9.06 5.35 -0.11
N GLY A 36 -8.62 6.61 -0.29
CA GLY A 36 -8.80 7.70 0.67
C GLY A 36 -7.90 7.62 1.92
N ALA A 37 -6.97 6.66 1.97
CA ALA A 37 -6.04 6.45 3.08
C ALA A 37 -4.79 7.36 2.95
N ILE A 38 -5.00 8.67 2.86
CA ILE A 38 -3.98 9.69 2.56
C ILE A 38 -2.79 9.63 3.55
N GLN A 39 -3.07 9.55 4.85
CA GLN A 39 -2.01 9.48 5.88
C GLN A 39 -1.15 8.22 5.73
N LEU A 40 -1.79 7.08 5.45
CA LEU A 40 -1.08 5.82 5.26
C LEU A 40 -0.23 5.87 3.99
N ALA A 41 -0.76 6.43 2.89
CA ALA A 41 -0.02 6.66 1.65
C ALA A 41 1.24 7.52 1.89
N GLY A 42 1.10 8.61 2.65
CA GLY A 42 2.22 9.48 3.04
C GLY A 42 3.30 8.75 3.87
N SER A 43 2.88 7.88 4.80
CA SER A 43 3.81 7.10 5.62
C SER A 43 4.62 6.06 4.81
N VAL A 44 4.03 5.50 3.76
CA VAL A 44 4.70 4.55 2.86
C VAL A 44 5.74 5.29 2.03
N LYS A 45 5.38 6.45 1.49
CA LYS A 45 6.31 7.35 0.77
C LYS A 45 7.48 7.79 1.64
N SER A 46 7.20 8.21 2.88
CA SER A 46 8.23 8.63 3.84
C SER A 46 9.21 7.49 4.17
N ARG A 47 8.72 6.27 4.39
CA ARG A 47 9.57 5.08 4.60
C ARG A 47 10.40 4.69 3.37
N LYS A 48 9.88 4.92 2.15
CA LYS A 48 10.67 4.75 0.93
C LYS A 48 11.80 5.78 0.88
N ALA A 49 11.48 7.05 1.13
CA ALA A 49 12.44 8.15 1.09
C ALA A 49 13.53 8.03 2.17
N SER A 50 13.18 7.58 3.39
CA SER A 50 14.18 7.37 4.46
C SER A 50 15.21 6.29 4.12
N ARG A 51 14.82 5.26 3.34
CA ARG A 51 15.73 4.23 2.82
C ARG A 51 16.64 4.71 1.68
N HIS A 52 16.35 5.85 1.04
CA HIS A 52 17.23 6.44 0.03
C HIS A 52 18.28 7.39 0.64
N ALA A 53 18.09 7.81 1.91
CA ALA A 53 18.98 8.73 2.62
C ALA A 53 20.08 8.01 3.43
N THR A 54 20.34 6.73 3.13
CA THR A 54 21.48 5.99 3.64
C THR A 54 22.37 5.68 2.44
N SER A 55 23.51 6.36 2.38
CA SER A 55 24.59 6.07 1.43
C SER A 55 24.98 4.61 1.58
N ASP A 56 24.73 3.86 0.51
CA ASP A 56 24.97 2.44 0.29
C ASP A 56 26.05 1.79 1.18
N TRP A 57 25.57 1.03 2.16
CA TRP A 57 26.04 -0.32 2.51
C TRP A 57 24.87 -1.12 3.09
#